data_AF-A0AAE1GN51-F1
#
_entry.id   AF-A0AAE1GN51-F1
#
_cell.length_a   1.000
_cell.length_b   1.000
_cell.length_c   1.000
_cell.angle_alpha   90.00
_cell.angle_beta   90.00
_cell.angle_gamma   90.00
#
_symmetry.space_group_name_H-M   'P 1'
#
loop_
_entity.id
_entity.type
_entity.pdbx_description
1 polymer ?
#
loop_
_entity_poly.entity_id
_entity_poly.type
_entity_poly.pdbx_seq_one_letter_code
_entity_poly.pdbx_strand_id
1 'polypeptide(L)'
;MFYNTECVITLNKERRPRQRVTTHHEDKELLQAVLHMPFKPATEIKEAMGLQASMSTVRRRRHSAGIHHQTPAKKERLTDAHHTARLAFAEQYVDKGMEFWDRKVFTDEKTFNSSNHGRIHIWRSNNTR
;
A
#
# COMPACT_ATOMS: atom_id res chain seq x y z
N MET A 1 6.67 -35.69 62.65
CA MET A 1 5.81 -34.83 61.82
C MET A 1 6.63 -34.35 60.64
N PHE A 2 6.62 -35.04 59.50
CA PHE A 2 7.09 -34.47 58.23
C PHE A 2 6.23 -35.08 57.13
N TYR A 3 5.26 -34.30 56.66
CA TYR A 3 4.43 -34.68 55.53
C TYR A 3 5.25 -34.42 54.27
N ASN A 4 5.67 -35.48 53.58
CA ASN A 4 6.26 -35.36 52.25
C ASN A 4 5.16 -34.91 51.28
N THR A 5 5.16 -33.62 50.94
CA THR A 5 4.42 -33.10 49.80
C THR A 5 5.18 -33.52 48.55
N GLU A 6 4.74 -34.60 47.90
CA GLU A 6 5.13 -34.89 46.53
C GLU A 6 4.63 -33.75 45.63
N CYS A 7 5.59 -33.03 45.05
CA CYS A 7 5.32 -31.98 44.09
C CYS A 7 4.89 -32.65 42.77
N VAL A 8 3.59 -32.69 42.51
CA VAL A 8 3.04 -33.21 41.25
C VAL A 8 3.32 -32.18 40.15
N ILE A 9 4.45 -32.33 39.47
CA ILE A 9 4.83 -31.52 38.32
C ILE A 9 3.86 -31.83 37.19
N THR A 10 2.86 -30.98 36.98
CA THR A 10 1.95 -31.09 35.83
C THR A 10 2.72 -30.74 34.56
N LEU A 11 3.04 -31.75 33.76
CA LEU A 11 3.62 -31.57 32.42
C LEU A 11 2.63 -30.75 31.57
N ASN A 12 2.94 -29.47 31.35
CA ASN A 12 2.21 -28.61 30.43
C ASN A 12 2.36 -29.18 29.00
N LYS A 13 1.32 -29.83 28.50
CA LYS A 13 1.27 -30.36 27.14
C LYS A 13 1.34 -29.18 26.16
N GLU A 14 2.41 -29.09 25.37
CA GLU A 14 2.60 -28.02 24.40
C GLU A 14 1.36 -27.87 23.51
N ARG A 15 0.80 -26.65 23.47
CA ARG A 15 -0.37 -26.35 22.65
C ARG A 15 0.03 -26.38 21.18
N ARG A 16 -0.59 -27.28 20.41
CA ARG A 16 -0.43 -27.30 18.95
C ARG A 16 -0.88 -25.95 18.37
N PRO A 17 -0.10 -25.35 17.46
CA PRO A 17 -0.48 -24.07 16.87
C PRO A 17 -1.77 -24.22 16.08
N ARG A 18 -2.63 -23.20 16.15
CA ARG A 18 -3.85 -23.13 15.36
C ARG A 18 -3.49 -23.17 13.87
N GLN A 19 -4.08 -24.11 13.13
CA GLN A 19 -3.90 -24.20 11.69
C GLN A 19 -4.50 -22.97 10.97
N ARG A 20 -3.88 -22.61 9.85
CA ARG A 20 -4.32 -21.51 9.00
C ARG A 20 -5.57 -21.91 8.22
N VAL A 21 -6.52 -20.98 8.08
CA VAL A 21 -7.73 -21.19 7.25
C VAL A 21 -7.39 -21.21 5.76
N THR A 22 -6.40 -20.41 5.35
CA THR A 22 -5.93 -20.35 3.96
C THR A 22 -4.64 -21.16 3.79
N THR A 23 -4.51 -21.76 2.62
CA THR A 23 -3.31 -22.44 2.12
C THR A 23 -2.30 -21.43 1.58
N HIS A 24 -1.05 -21.89 1.40
CA HIS A 24 -0.02 -21.05 0.81
C HIS A 24 -0.32 -20.68 -0.66
N HIS A 25 -0.99 -21.56 -1.39
CA HIS A 25 -1.38 -21.33 -2.77
C HIS A 25 -2.44 -20.22 -2.87
N GLU A 26 -3.50 -20.30 -2.06
CA GLU A 26 -4.52 -19.26 -1.97
C GLU A 26 -3.94 -17.91 -1.52
N ASP A 27 -3.01 -17.93 -0.55
CA ASP A 27 -2.31 -16.72 -0.12
C ASP A 27 -1.52 -16.12 -1.30
N LYS A 28 -0.83 -16.93 -2.11
CA LYS A 28 -0.07 -16.45 -3.27
C LYS A 28 -0.98 -15.85 -4.34
N GLU A 29 -2.08 -16.53 -4.68
CA GLU A 29 -3.07 -16.04 -5.64
C GLU A 29 -3.70 -14.72 -5.19
N LEU A 30 -4.03 -14.61 -3.89
CA LEU A 30 -4.57 -13.39 -3.30
C LEU A 30 -3.61 -12.22 -3.49
N LEU A 31 -2.33 -12.43 -3.20
CA LEU A 31 -1.32 -11.38 -3.34
C LEU A 31 -1.12 -10.98 -4.80
N GLN A 32 -1.10 -11.94 -5.73
CA GLN A 32 -1.01 -11.66 -7.16
C GLN A 32 -2.22 -10.86 -7.66
N ALA A 33 -3.43 -11.22 -7.24
CA ALA A 33 -4.64 -10.50 -7.60
C ALA A 33 -4.64 -9.06 -7.07
N VAL A 34 -4.15 -8.83 -5.84
CA VAL A 34 -4.00 -7.49 -5.27
C VAL A 34 -3.00 -6.65 -6.06
N LEU A 35 -1.87 -7.24 -6.46
CA LEU A 35 -0.84 -6.51 -7.23
C LEU A 35 -1.29 -6.20 -8.66
N HIS A 36 -2.06 -7.08 -9.29
CA HIS A 36 -2.62 -6.85 -10.62
C HIS A 36 -3.76 -5.82 -10.62
N MET A 37 -4.55 -5.76 -9.54
CA MET A 37 -5.70 -4.86 -9.40
C MET A 37 -5.59 -3.99 -8.15
N PRO A 38 -4.61 -3.05 -8.10
CA PRO A 38 -4.28 -2.32 -6.87
C PRO A 38 -5.38 -1.37 -6.41
N PHE A 39 -6.30 -0.96 -7.29
CA PHE A 39 -7.43 -0.09 -6.97
C PHE A 39 -8.63 -0.83 -6.37
N LYS A 40 -8.68 -2.17 -6.47
CA LYS A 40 -9.83 -2.93 -5.97
C LYS A 40 -9.77 -3.14 -4.46
N PRO A 41 -10.92 -3.07 -3.77
CA PRO A 41 -11.00 -3.43 -2.37
C PRO A 41 -10.77 -4.94 -2.18
N ALA A 42 -10.32 -5.31 -0.97
CA ALA A 42 -10.08 -6.72 -0.64
C ALA A 42 -11.35 -7.59 -0.72
N THR A 43 -12.54 -6.98 -0.60
CA THR A 43 -13.84 -7.67 -0.71
C THR A 43 -14.04 -8.20 -2.12
N GLU A 44 -13.91 -7.35 -3.13
CA GLU A 44 -14.04 -7.73 -4.53
C GLU A 44 -13.01 -8.80 -4.93
N ILE A 45 -11.77 -8.67 -4.44
CA ILE A 45 -10.71 -9.64 -4.73
C ILE A 45 -11.04 -11.00 -4.10
N LYS A 46 -11.52 -11.01 -2.84
CA LYS A 46 -11.94 -12.23 -2.15
C LYS A 46 -13.10 -12.90 -2.89
N GLU A 47 -14.11 -12.13 -3.29
CA GLU A 47 -15.30 -12.61 -4.00
C GLU A 47 -14.94 -13.17 -5.37
N ALA A 48 -14.08 -12.48 -6.13
CA ALA A 48 -13.60 -12.95 -7.42
C ALA A 48 -12.82 -14.27 -7.33
N MET A 49 -12.12 -14.50 -6.23
CA MET A 49 -11.41 -15.76 -5.96
C MET A 49 -12.28 -16.85 -5.33
N GLY A 50 -13.52 -16.54 -4.91
CA GLY A 50 -14.35 -17.48 -4.16
C GLY A 50 -13.75 -17.91 -2.81
N LEU A 51 -12.85 -17.11 -2.24
CA LEU A 51 -12.04 -17.52 -1.08
C LEU A 51 -12.90 -17.66 0.18
N GLN A 52 -12.92 -18.87 0.76
CA GLN A 52 -13.70 -19.22 1.96
C GLN A 52 -13.00 -18.77 3.26
N ALA A 53 -12.65 -17.49 3.33
CA ALA A 53 -12.00 -16.89 4.49
C ALA A 53 -12.73 -15.63 4.97
N SER A 54 -12.63 -15.34 6.27
CA SER A 54 -13.10 -14.07 6.81
C SER A 54 -12.33 -12.88 6.21
N MET A 55 -12.96 -11.72 6.11
CA MET A 55 -12.28 -10.50 5.66
C MET A 55 -11.07 -10.13 6.55
N SER A 56 -11.15 -10.45 7.83
CA SER A 56 -10.04 -10.27 8.78
C SER A 56 -8.82 -11.13 8.40
N THR A 57 -9.06 -12.36 7.93
CA THR A 57 -7.99 -13.24 7.42
C THR A 57 -7.36 -12.64 6.17
N VAL A 58 -8.16 -12.22 5.19
CA VAL A 58 -7.69 -11.62 3.93
C VAL A 58 -6.81 -10.39 4.19
N ARG A 59 -7.30 -9.47 5.04
CA ARG A 59 -6.53 -8.27 5.43
C ARG A 59 -5.22 -8.64 6.11
N ARG A 60 -5.24 -9.61 7.03
CA ARG A 60 -4.03 -10.08 7.72
C ARG A 60 -3.01 -10.64 6.74
N ARG A 61 -3.42 -11.48 5.77
CA ARG A 61 -2.52 -12.03 4.75
C ARG A 61 -1.84 -10.95 3.94
N ARG A 62 -2.61 -9.99 3.46
CA ARG A 62 -2.10 -8.86 2.70
C ARG A 62 -1.09 -8.04 3.51
N HIS A 63 -1.40 -7.72 4.76
CA HIS A 63 -0.47 -7.00 5.63
C HIS A 63 0.78 -7.80 5.99
N SER A 64 0.65 -9.10 6.26
CA SER A 64 1.80 -9.98 6.51
C SER A 64 2.73 -10.09 5.30
N ALA A 65 2.23 -9.83 4.09
CA ALA A 65 3.03 -9.75 2.86
C ALA A 65 3.60 -8.35 2.58
N GLY A 66 3.44 -7.38 3.49
CA GLY A 66 3.95 -6.02 3.31
C GLY A 66 3.17 -5.17 2.29
N ILE A 67 1.91 -5.52 2.02
CA ILE A 67 1.03 -4.75 1.15
C ILE A 67 0.13 -3.84 1.99
N HIS A 68 0.20 -2.54 1.72
CA HIS A 68 -0.51 -1.51 2.48
C HIS A 68 -1.30 -0.58 1.57
N HIS A 69 -2.26 0.14 2.16
CA HIS A 69 -2.98 1.19 1.46
C HIS A 69 -2.04 2.38 1.27
N GLN A 70 -2.03 2.95 0.08
CA GLN A 70 -1.20 4.09 -0.28
C GLN A 70 -1.99 5.03 -1.19
N THR A 71 -1.68 6.32 -1.16
CA THR A 71 -2.25 7.28 -2.09
C THR A 71 -1.45 7.25 -3.39
N PRO A 72 -2.07 6.96 -4.55
CA PRO A 72 -1.37 6.97 -5.82
C PRO A 72 -0.93 8.40 -6.17
N ALA A 73 0.25 8.53 -6.78
CA ALA A 73 0.68 9.82 -7.30
C ALA A 73 -0.17 10.19 -8.52
N LYS A 74 -0.90 11.31 -8.45
CA LYS A 74 -1.59 11.88 -9.61
C LYS A 74 -0.55 12.61 -10.47
N LYS A 75 -0.35 12.15 -11.69
CA LYS A 75 0.56 12.78 -12.67
C LYS A 75 -0.21 13.07 -13.94
N GLU A 76 0.03 14.24 -14.51
CA GLU A 76 -0.43 14.55 -15.85
C GLU A 76 0.37 13.74 -16.87
N ARG A 77 -0.30 13.30 -17.94
CA ARG A 77 0.38 12.64 -19.05
C ARG A 77 1.13 13.69 -19.83
N LEU A 78 2.46 13.57 -19.85
CA LEU A 78 3.31 14.42 -20.65
C LEU A 78 3.39 13.84 -22.07
N THR A 79 3.30 14.71 -23.08
CA THR A 79 3.63 14.37 -24.46
C THR A 79 5.13 14.51 -24.66
N ASP A 80 5.67 13.95 -25.73
CA ASP A 80 7.10 14.10 -26.04
C ASP A 80 7.48 15.57 -26.22
N ALA A 81 6.59 16.38 -26.80
CA ALA A 81 6.77 17.83 -26.91
C ALA A 81 6.86 18.50 -25.53
N HIS A 82 6.03 18.10 -24.56
CA HIS A 82 6.12 18.60 -23.19
C HIS A 82 7.44 18.21 -22.53
N HIS A 83 7.92 16.99 -22.75
CA HIS A 83 9.21 16.55 -22.22
C HIS A 83 10.37 17.41 -22.73
N THR A 84 10.46 17.59 -24.06
CA THR A 84 11.50 18.41 -24.68
C THR A 84 11.45 19.86 -24.21
N ALA A 85 10.26 20.48 -24.21
CA ALA A 85 10.11 21.87 -23.77
C ALA A 85 10.48 22.07 -22.30
N ARG A 86 10.08 21.14 -21.42
CA ARG A 86 10.42 21.19 -19.99
C ARG A 86 11.90 20.98 -19.74
N LEU A 87 12.55 20.09 -20.49
CA LEU A 87 13.99 19.85 -20.38
C LEU A 87 14.78 21.08 -20.84
N ALA A 88 14.47 21.63 -22.02
CA ALA A 88 15.11 22.83 -22.53
C ALA A 88 14.94 24.02 -21.58
N PHE A 89 13.75 24.18 -20.99
CA PHE A 89 13.52 25.18 -19.95
C PHE A 89 14.40 24.93 -18.72
N ALA A 90 14.46 23.71 -18.21
CA ALA A 90 15.27 23.39 -17.05
C ALA A 90 16.76 23.68 -17.31
N GLU A 91 17.31 23.23 -18.45
CA GLU A 91 18.70 23.48 -18.84
C GLU A 91 19.00 24.98 -19.00
N GLN A 92 18.08 25.75 -19.56
CA GLN A 92 18.27 27.19 -19.75
C GLN A 92 18.38 27.97 -18.43
N TYR A 93 17.67 27.51 -17.39
CA TYR A 93 17.50 28.27 -16.14
C TYR A 93 18.14 27.64 -14.90
N VAL A 94 18.72 26.43 -14.99
CA VAL A 94 19.31 25.70 -13.85
C VAL A 94 20.43 26.48 -13.16
N ASP A 95 21.29 27.17 -13.93
CA ASP A 95 22.44 27.91 -13.41
C ASP A 95 22.11 29.37 -13.04
N LYS A 96 20.83 29.77 -13.08
CA LYS A 96 20.45 31.14 -12.70
C LYS A 96 20.50 31.31 -11.18
N GLY A 97 21.24 32.33 -10.75
CA GLY A 97 21.34 32.73 -9.34
C GLY A 97 20.05 33.35 -8.80
N MET A 98 20.00 33.53 -7.47
CA MET A 98 18.81 34.00 -6.74
C MET A 98 18.31 35.37 -7.22
N GLU A 99 19.21 36.31 -7.53
CA GLU A 99 18.86 37.65 -8.03
C GLU A 99 17.97 37.61 -9.28
N PHE A 100 18.16 36.61 -10.15
CA PHE A 100 17.33 36.44 -11.33
C PHE A 100 15.89 36.07 -10.95
N TRP A 101 15.74 35.16 -9.98
CA TRP A 101 14.44 34.64 -9.53
C TRP A 101 13.68 35.65 -8.67
N ASP A 102 14.38 36.46 -7.87
CA ASP A 102 13.77 37.50 -7.02
C ASP A 102 13.01 38.55 -7.83
N ARG A 103 13.36 38.74 -9.10
CA ARG A 103 12.70 39.67 -10.02
C ARG A 103 11.51 39.05 -10.77
N LYS A 104 11.17 37.79 -10.52
CA LYS A 104 10.08 37.08 -11.21
C LYS A 104 8.84 36.98 -10.34
N VAL A 105 7.71 37.37 -10.92
CA VAL A 105 6.39 37.17 -10.34
C VAL A 105 5.68 36.07 -11.12
N PHE A 106 5.32 34.99 -10.44
CA PHE A 106 4.56 33.88 -11.04
C PHE A 106 3.07 34.09 -10.76
N THR A 107 2.24 33.74 -11.75
CA THR A 107 0.77 33.84 -11.67
C THR A 107 0.16 32.52 -12.11
N ASP A 108 -0.87 32.06 -11.40
CA ASP A 108 -1.65 30.87 -11.74
C ASP A 108 -3.08 31.03 -11.19
N GLU A 109 -4.03 30.30 -11.78
CA GLU A 109 -5.42 30.26 -11.36
C GLU A 109 -5.77 28.90 -10.76
N LYS A 110 -6.50 28.90 -9.64
CA LYS A 110 -6.91 27.66 -8.96
C LYS A 110 -8.39 27.61 -8.66
N THR A 111 -9.02 26.50 -9.01
CA THR A 111 -10.41 26.19 -8.64
C THR A 111 -10.46 25.38 -7.34
N PHE A 112 -11.32 25.79 -6.40
CA PHE A 112 -11.62 25.07 -5.16
C PHE A 112 -13.02 24.45 -5.24
N ASN A 113 -13.15 23.19 -4.85
CA ASN A 113 -14.43 22.47 -4.80
C ASN A 113 -14.50 21.58 -3.54
N SER A 114 -15.65 21.55 -2.86
CA SER A 114 -15.93 20.72 -1.68
C SER A 114 -16.50 19.33 -2.01
N SER A 115 -17.00 19.10 -3.23
CA SER A 115 -17.73 17.88 -3.60
C SER A 115 -16.92 16.83 -4.36
N ASN A 116 -15.60 17.03 -4.52
CA ASN A 116 -14.79 16.09 -5.28
C ASN A 116 -14.68 14.74 -4.57
N HIS A 117 -14.80 13.65 -5.34
CA HIS A 117 -14.55 12.29 -4.85
C HIS A 117 -13.19 12.28 -4.13
N GLY A 118 -13.21 11.90 -2.85
CA GLY A 118 -12.11 12.07 -1.92
C GLY A 118 -10.83 11.32 -2.31
N ARG A 119 -9.91 11.17 -1.34
CA ARG A 119 -8.62 10.51 -1.61
C ARG A 119 -8.84 9.07 -2.11
N ILE A 120 -8.36 8.80 -3.33
CA ILE A 120 -8.27 7.45 -3.86
C ILE A 120 -7.10 6.75 -3.17
N HIS A 121 -7.27 5.47 -2.86
CA HIS A 121 -6.24 4.62 -2.29
C HIS A 121 -6.01 3.40 -3.17
N ILE A 122 -4.76 2.96 -3.22
CA ILE A 122 -4.33 1.73 -3.87
C ILE A 122 -3.66 0.80 -2.87
N TRP A 123 -3.62 -0.48 -3.17
CA TRP A 123 -2.89 -1.49 -2.41
C TRP A 123 -1.62 -1.86 -3.15
N ARG A 124 -0.46 -1.62 -2.53
CA ARG A 124 0.84 -1.98 -3.11
C ARG A 124 1.86 -2.34 -2.03
N SER A 125 2.91 -3.03 -2.43
CA SER A 125 4.04 -3.35 -1.54
C SER A 125 4.76 -2.07 -1.09
N ASN A 126 5.34 -2.12 0.10
CA ASN A 126 6.15 -1.02 0.62
C ASN A 126 7.33 -0.72 -0.31
N ASN A 127 7.70 0.56 -0.44
CA ASN A 127 8.82 1.06 -1.25
C ASN A 127 8.75 0.81 -2.77
N THR A 128 7.61 0.38 -3.29
CA THR A 128 7.37 0.28 -4.75
C THR A 128 6.65 1.53 -5.25
N ARG A 129 7.14 2.15 -6.33
CA ARG A 129 6.52 3.35 -6.92
C ARG A 129 5.62 3.01 -8.10
#